data_AF-A0A8T4Z060-F1
#
_entry.id   AF-A0A8T4Z060-F1
#
_cell.length_a   1.000
_cell.length_b   1.000
_cell.length_c   1.000
_cell.angle_alpha   90.00
_cell.angle_beta   90.00
_cell.angle_gamma   90.00
#
_symmetry.space_group_name_H-M   'P 1'
#
loop_
_entity.id
_entity.type
_entity.pdbx_description
1 polymer ?
#
loop_
_entity_poly.entity_id
_entity_poly.type
_entity_poly.pdbx_seq_one_letter_code
_entity_poly.pdbx_strand_id
1 'polypeptide(L)'
;MRKAESLLIEFKGDDYAFGVEALKSFDRYVDRIGRKTAIITGGTGIRLGIVDLVKSSLKRRGYEVLGILEGARQNTPKEDVYRLAYQLVKLGCNGVVAIGGGSVIDGAKAALVLALYGGVIEDYFGTGLVSAKSGGERIPLIAIQTASSSASHLTKYSNVTDIMTFQKKLIIDEAIVPRASIFQYDVTKSMTPDLTKDGALDGISHCWEVWMGATGKAIYNRISEVAYTGIRLIVEALPRALKNAEDLEARYALGLGTDLGGYSIMLGGTNGPHLGSFSLVDILPHGRACAILNPYYTVLFSHAIQDQLKSVARIYVDNGYLDESKMKLEGRKLAEAVAEGMINFFREIGFPATLKEVGATERHIEKMVNAAKDPQLKSKLENMPIPIRAEAGDVDRLIKPTLEAAYTGDFNLIPSPKL
;
A
#
# COMPACT_ATOMS: atom_id res chain seq x y z
N MET A 1 19.62 -3.06 4.61
CA MET A 1 19.48 -1.96 3.62
C MET A 1 20.04 -2.34 2.25
N ARG A 2 21.35 -2.63 2.07
CA ARG A 2 21.93 -3.00 0.74
C ARG A 2 21.13 -4.03 -0.07
N LYS A 3 20.63 -5.09 0.59
CA LYS A 3 19.78 -6.09 -0.05
C LYS A 3 18.48 -5.51 -0.62
N ALA A 4 17.83 -4.61 0.13
CA ALA A 4 16.61 -3.93 -0.33
C ALA A 4 16.89 -3.01 -1.52
N GLU A 5 18.00 -2.27 -1.50
CA GLU A 5 18.40 -1.42 -2.62
C GLU A 5 18.60 -2.25 -3.89
N SER A 6 19.31 -3.38 -3.79
CA SER A 6 19.49 -4.30 -4.91
C SER A 6 18.16 -4.85 -5.45
N LEU A 7 17.21 -5.18 -4.57
CA LEU A 7 15.88 -5.67 -4.98
C LEU A 7 15.07 -4.60 -5.70
N LEU A 8 15.13 -3.34 -5.25
CA LEU A 8 14.43 -2.22 -5.89
C LEU A 8 15.03 -1.85 -7.25
N ILE A 9 16.37 -1.91 -7.37
CA ILE A 9 17.07 -1.75 -8.64
C ILE A 9 16.69 -2.88 -9.61
N GLU A 10 16.60 -4.12 -9.14
CA GLU A 10 16.14 -5.24 -9.97
C GLU A 10 14.69 -5.04 -10.43
N PHE A 11 13.82 -4.51 -9.55
CA PHE A 11 12.41 -4.31 -9.83
C PHE A 11 12.12 -3.23 -10.87
N LYS A 12 12.73 -2.04 -10.74
CA LYS A 12 12.41 -0.87 -11.58
C LYS A 12 13.54 -0.41 -12.48
N GLY A 13 14.76 -0.84 -12.25
CA GLY A 13 15.94 -0.40 -13.00
C GLY A 13 16.01 1.12 -13.09
N ASP A 14 16.19 1.62 -14.31
CA ASP A 14 16.35 3.04 -14.56
C ASP A 14 15.07 3.86 -14.38
N ASP A 15 13.89 3.24 -14.34
CA ASP A 15 12.60 3.95 -14.19
C ASP A 15 12.35 4.44 -12.75
N TYR A 16 13.27 4.20 -11.79
CA TYR A 16 13.12 4.62 -10.40
C TYR A 16 14.40 5.20 -9.77
N ALA A 17 14.30 6.41 -9.21
CA ALA A 17 15.34 7.00 -8.38
C ALA A 17 14.89 7.06 -6.91
N PHE A 18 15.70 6.53 -6.00
CA PHE A 18 15.38 6.51 -4.58
C PHE A 18 16.60 6.78 -3.70
N GLY A 19 16.34 7.00 -2.42
CA GLY A 19 17.38 7.22 -1.41
C GLY A 19 17.63 8.68 -1.09
N VAL A 20 18.87 9.02 -0.73
CA VAL A 20 19.26 10.39 -0.41
C VAL A 20 19.50 11.14 -1.73
N GLU A 21 19.04 12.39 -1.80
CA GLU A 21 19.17 13.26 -2.98
C GLU A 21 18.45 12.78 -4.26
N ALA A 22 17.56 11.80 -4.18
CA ALA A 22 16.87 11.22 -5.34
C ALA A 22 16.19 12.28 -6.24
N LEU A 23 15.72 13.40 -5.67
CA LEU A 23 15.11 14.51 -6.42
C LEU A 23 16.07 15.16 -7.44
N LYS A 24 17.38 15.13 -7.21
CA LYS A 24 18.39 15.63 -8.17
C LYS A 24 18.33 14.88 -9.50
N SER A 25 17.77 13.68 -9.49
CA SER A 25 17.62 12.82 -10.66
C SER A 25 16.47 13.23 -11.57
N PHE A 26 15.59 14.17 -11.16
CA PHE A 26 14.36 14.48 -11.89
C PHE A 26 14.62 14.87 -13.36
N ASP A 27 15.71 15.61 -13.65
CA ASP A 27 16.09 16.00 -15.01
C ASP A 27 16.26 14.80 -15.96
N ARG A 28 16.59 13.60 -15.44
CA ARG A 28 16.77 12.35 -16.21
C ARG A 28 15.46 11.76 -16.73
N TYR A 29 14.31 12.17 -16.18
CA TYR A 29 13.01 11.57 -16.45
C TYR A 29 12.08 12.45 -17.28
N VAL A 30 12.48 13.70 -17.52
CA VAL A 30 11.61 14.71 -18.13
C VAL A 30 11.13 14.30 -19.55
N ASP A 31 11.94 13.54 -20.28
CA ASP A 31 11.61 12.99 -21.61
C ASP A 31 10.59 11.84 -21.58
N ARG A 32 10.22 11.33 -20.41
CA ARG A 32 9.19 10.30 -20.25
C ARG A 32 7.76 10.85 -20.38
N ILE A 33 7.58 12.17 -20.34
CA ILE A 33 6.27 12.84 -20.42
C ILE A 33 6.20 13.82 -21.58
N GLY A 34 4.99 14.29 -21.90
CA GLY A 34 4.78 15.30 -22.94
C GLY A 34 5.29 16.68 -22.55
N ARG A 35 5.49 17.54 -23.56
CA ARG A 35 6.06 18.90 -23.42
C ARG A 35 5.16 19.90 -22.68
N LYS A 36 3.85 19.65 -22.62
CA LYS A 36 2.83 20.48 -21.99
C LYS A 36 2.33 19.78 -20.73
N THR A 37 2.87 20.16 -19.59
CA THR A 37 2.77 19.38 -18.35
C THR A 37 1.94 20.09 -17.29
N ALA A 38 1.08 19.34 -16.60
CA ALA A 38 0.48 19.77 -15.35
C ALA A 38 1.23 19.15 -14.16
N ILE A 39 1.32 19.90 -13.06
CA ILE A 39 1.81 19.38 -11.79
C ILE A 39 0.60 19.16 -10.88
N ILE A 40 0.40 17.94 -10.38
CA ILE A 40 -0.61 17.64 -9.37
C ILE A 40 0.12 17.45 -8.05
N THR A 41 -0.19 18.24 -7.03
CA THR A 41 0.61 18.24 -5.79
C THR A 41 -0.23 18.29 -4.52
N GLY A 42 0.22 17.59 -3.49
CA GLY A 42 -0.25 17.79 -2.12
C GLY A 42 0.54 18.88 -1.38
N GLY A 43 0.07 19.30 -0.21
CA GLY A 43 0.71 20.37 0.58
C GLY A 43 2.19 20.15 0.90
N THR A 44 2.61 18.89 1.13
CA THR A 44 4.02 18.54 1.39
C THR A 44 4.95 18.91 0.23
N GLY A 45 4.52 18.69 -1.02
CA GLY A 45 5.34 19.01 -2.19
C GLY A 45 5.61 20.50 -2.36
N ILE A 46 4.65 21.34 -1.97
CA ILE A 46 4.80 22.81 -1.93
C ILE A 46 5.71 23.21 -0.76
N ARG A 47 5.38 22.76 0.46
CA ARG A 47 6.09 23.14 1.68
C ARG A 47 7.58 22.78 1.65
N LEU A 48 7.95 21.68 1.01
CA LEU A 48 9.34 21.23 0.90
C LEU A 48 10.06 21.74 -0.36
N GLY A 49 9.44 22.63 -1.15
CA GLY A 49 10.06 23.21 -2.36
C GLY A 49 10.22 22.24 -3.53
N ILE A 50 9.62 21.04 -3.46
CA ILE A 50 9.72 20.02 -4.52
C ILE A 50 9.04 20.51 -5.81
N VAL A 51 7.92 21.22 -5.67
CA VAL A 51 7.20 21.82 -6.80
C VAL A 51 8.11 22.82 -7.55
N ASP A 52 8.85 23.66 -6.83
CA ASP A 52 9.74 24.65 -7.46
C ASP A 52 10.97 24.02 -8.11
N LEU A 53 11.52 22.96 -7.51
CA LEU A 53 12.58 22.14 -8.12
C LEU A 53 12.10 21.55 -9.46
N VAL A 54 10.92 20.92 -9.47
CA VAL A 54 10.32 20.32 -10.66
C VAL A 54 10.04 21.37 -11.73
N LYS A 55 9.40 22.49 -11.37
CA LYS A 55 9.13 23.59 -12.31
C LYS A 55 10.41 24.14 -12.94
N SER A 56 11.44 24.33 -12.13
CA SER A 56 12.72 24.86 -12.59
C SER A 56 13.40 23.90 -13.57
N SER A 57 13.38 22.59 -13.27
CA SER A 57 13.88 21.55 -14.16
C SER A 57 13.11 21.51 -15.49
N LEU A 58 11.78 21.43 -15.44
CA LEU A 58 10.93 21.41 -16.63
C LEU A 58 11.21 22.63 -17.53
N LYS A 59 11.27 23.84 -16.94
CA LYS A 59 11.59 25.07 -17.66
C LYS A 59 12.97 25.01 -18.33
N ARG A 60 14.01 24.57 -17.62
CA ARG A 60 15.37 24.43 -18.18
C ARG A 60 15.42 23.44 -19.34
N ARG A 61 14.60 22.39 -19.31
CA ARG A 61 14.50 21.37 -20.36
C ARG A 61 13.58 21.77 -21.51
N GLY A 62 12.96 22.95 -21.47
CA GLY A 62 12.03 23.45 -22.49
C GLY A 62 10.66 22.78 -22.45
N TYR A 63 10.17 22.45 -21.25
CA TYR A 63 8.81 21.97 -21.01
C TYR A 63 7.97 23.12 -20.45
N GLU A 64 6.73 23.20 -20.90
CA GLU A 64 5.76 24.20 -20.48
C GLU A 64 4.94 23.64 -19.32
N VAL A 65 4.95 24.32 -18.17
CA VAL A 65 4.09 23.98 -17.03
C VAL A 65 2.78 24.75 -17.17
N LEU A 66 1.71 24.06 -17.56
CA LEU A 66 0.40 24.67 -17.84
C LEU A 66 -0.41 24.98 -16.58
N GLY A 67 -0.13 24.27 -15.48
CA GLY A 67 -0.84 24.48 -14.23
C GLY A 67 -0.27 23.67 -13.08
N ILE A 68 -0.51 24.17 -11.87
CA ILE A 68 -0.24 23.46 -10.61
C ILE A 68 -1.62 23.23 -9.98
N LEU A 69 -2.02 21.97 -9.88
CA LEU A 69 -3.33 21.53 -9.44
C LEU A 69 -3.22 20.95 -8.03
N GLU A 70 -4.21 21.26 -7.21
CA GLU A 70 -4.36 20.65 -5.89
C GLU A 70 -4.73 19.17 -6.05
N GLY A 71 -3.91 18.29 -5.48
CA GLY A 71 -4.09 16.84 -5.52
C GLY A 71 -5.37 16.37 -4.83
N ALA A 72 -5.64 15.06 -4.94
CA ALA A 72 -6.77 14.46 -4.25
C ALA A 72 -6.55 14.44 -2.73
N ARG A 73 -7.65 14.58 -1.98
CA ARG A 73 -7.67 14.46 -0.52
C ARG A 73 -7.41 13.00 -0.10
N GLN A 74 -7.26 12.79 1.21
CA GLN A 74 -7.09 11.47 1.80
C GLN A 74 -8.18 10.49 1.32
N ASN A 75 -7.77 9.25 1.03
CA ASN A 75 -8.59 8.19 0.44
C ASN A 75 -9.06 8.43 -1.00
N THR A 76 -8.55 9.45 -1.69
CA THR A 76 -8.83 9.71 -3.11
C THR A 76 -10.35 9.76 -3.42
N PRO A 77 -11.08 10.76 -2.92
CA PRO A 77 -12.51 10.89 -3.21
C PRO A 77 -12.77 10.95 -4.72
N LYS A 78 -13.82 10.28 -5.17
CA LYS A 78 -14.23 10.24 -6.58
C LYS A 78 -14.39 11.64 -7.18
N GLU A 79 -14.92 12.59 -6.41
CA GLU A 79 -15.13 13.97 -6.82
C GLU A 79 -13.80 14.69 -7.11
N ASP A 80 -12.73 14.36 -6.36
CA ASP A 80 -11.41 14.94 -6.59
C ASP A 80 -10.79 14.41 -7.89
N VAL A 81 -11.03 13.14 -8.21
CA VAL A 81 -10.60 12.52 -9.48
C VAL A 81 -11.27 13.23 -10.66
N TYR A 82 -12.59 13.44 -10.61
CA TYR A 82 -13.31 14.16 -11.67
C TYR A 82 -12.90 15.63 -11.78
N ARG A 83 -12.71 16.32 -10.66
CA ARG A 83 -12.19 17.69 -10.62
C ARG A 83 -10.84 17.78 -11.34
N LEU A 84 -9.91 16.90 -11.00
CA LEU A 84 -8.60 16.84 -11.62
C LEU A 84 -8.70 16.51 -13.11
N ALA A 85 -9.48 15.51 -13.50
CA ALA A 85 -9.66 15.14 -14.91
C ALA A 85 -10.16 16.32 -15.76
N TYR A 86 -11.17 17.04 -15.27
CA TYR A 86 -11.69 18.23 -15.94
C TYR A 86 -10.64 19.33 -16.08
N GLN A 87 -9.84 19.58 -15.03
CA GLN A 87 -8.75 20.56 -15.08
C GLN A 87 -7.67 20.16 -16.08
N LEU A 88 -7.28 18.88 -16.13
CA LEU A 88 -6.30 18.36 -17.09
C LEU A 88 -6.78 18.51 -18.54
N VAL A 89 -8.04 18.15 -18.83
CA VAL A 89 -8.65 18.33 -20.15
C VAL A 89 -8.67 19.80 -20.56
N LYS A 90 -9.09 20.69 -19.64
CA LYS A 90 -9.15 22.15 -19.92
C LYS A 90 -7.76 22.75 -20.20
N LEU A 91 -6.72 22.28 -19.50
CA LEU A 91 -5.35 22.71 -19.76
C LEU A 91 -4.83 22.18 -21.10
N GLY A 92 -5.32 21.04 -21.59
CA GLY A 92 -4.78 20.39 -22.78
C GLY A 92 -3.35 19.87 -22.58
N CYS A 93 -3.04 19.41 -21.36
CA CYS A 93 -1.73 18.83 -21.05
C CYS A 93 -1.58 17.43 -21.64
N ASN A 94 -0.36 17.08 -22.02
CA ASN A 94 0.04 15.76 -22.53
C ASN A 94 1.08 15.07 -21.62
N GLY A 95 1.20 15.55 -20.38
CA GLY A 95 2.06 14.99 -19.35
C GLY A 95 1.64 15.45 -17.96
N VAL A 96 1.88 14.62 -16.96
CA VAL A 96 1.62 14.96 -15.54
C VAL A 96 2.84 14.62 -14.69
N VAL A 97 3.17 15.51 -13.74
CA VAL A 97 4.03 15.18 -12.60
C VAL A 97 3.18 15.19 -11.34
N ALA A 98 3.03 14.03 -10.70
CA ALA A 98 2.32 13.91 -9.42
C ALA A 98 3.30 13.97 -8.26
N ILE A 99 3.04 14.81 -7.25
CA ILE A 99 3.92 15.05 -6.09
C ILE A 99 3.11 14.88 -4.81
N GLY A 100 3.31 13.79 -4.08
CA GLY A 100 2.59 13.59 -2.81
C GLY A 100 2.64 12.18 -2.26
N GLY A 101 1.72 11.90 -1.34
CA GLY A 101 1.45 10.55 -0.84
C GLY A 101 0.55 9.75 -1.78
N GLY A 102 0.15 8.56 -1.33
CA GLY A 102 -0.64 7.60 -2.12
C GLY A 102 -1.90 8.19 -2.74
N SER A 103 -2.69 8.96 -1.97
CA SER A 103 -3.94 9.53 -2.49
C SER A 103 -3.74 10.52 -3.63
N VAL A 104 -2.69 11.35 -3.57
CA VAL A 104 -2.38 12.30 -4.65
C VAL A 104 -1.97 11.56 -5.91
N ILE A 105 -1.15 10.51 -5.79
CA ILE A 105 -0.65 9.75 -6.93
C ILE A 105 -1.76 8.88 -7.53
N ASP A 106 -2.55 8.18 -6.70
CA ASP A 106 -3.72 7.41 -7.15
C ASP A 106 -4.72 8.32 -7.89
N GLY A 107 -5.03 9.48 -7.30
CA GLY A 107 -5.91 10.48 -7.91
C GLY A 107 -5.37 11.01 -9.24
N ALA A 108 -4.06 11.26 -9.33
CA ALA A 108 -3.42 11.68 -10.57
C ALA A 108 -3.47 10.61 -11.66
N LYS A 109 -3.24 9.33 -11.32
CA LYS A 109 -3.37 8.21 -12.26
C LYS A 109 -4.79 8.14 -12.82
N ALA A 110 -5.79 8.09 -11.94
CA ALA A 110 -7.19 7.98 -12.34
C ALA A 110 -7.67 9.19 -13.15
N ALA A 111 -7.29 10.40 -12.72
CA ALA A 111 -7.65 11.62 -13.42
C ALA A 111 -7.01 11.71 -14.81
N LEU A 112 -5.76 11.25 -14.96
CA LEU A 112 -5.07 11.23 -16.24
C LEU A 112 -5.67 10.19 -17.20
N VAL A 113 -6.08 9.02 -16.70
CA VAL A 113 -6.85 8.04 -17.49
C VAL A 113 -8.11 8.67 -18.05
N LEU A 114 -8.93 9.30 -17.20
CA LEU A 114 -10.16 9.98 -17.64
C LEU A 114 -9.88 11.11 -18.63
N ALA A 115 -8.83 11.90 -18.39
CA ALA A 115 -8.48 13.02 -19.27
C ALA A 115 -8.03 12.56 -20.67
N LEU A 116 -7.37 11.41 -20.77
CA LEU A 116 -6.89 10.87 -22.05
C LEU A 116 -7.94 10.06 -22.81
N TYR A 117 -8.76 9.28 -22.10
CA TYR A 117 -9.61 8.27 -22.71
C TYR A 117 -11.11 8.55 -22.55
N GLY A 118 -11.49 9.58 -21.80
CA GLY A 118 -12.88 9.96 -21.58
C GLY A 118 -13.66 8.93 -20.76
N GLY A 119 -15.00 8.97 -20.87
CA GLY A 119 -15.91 8.05 -20.16
C GLY A 119 -16.12 8.42 -18.69
N VAL A 120 -16.53 7.44 -17.90
CA VAL A 120 -16.70 7.56 -16.44
C VAL A 120 -15.69 6.68 -15.71
N ILE A 121 -15.38 6.97 -14.44
CA ILE A 121 -14.33 6.24 -13.72
C ILE A 121 -14.69 4.76 -13.52
N GLU A 122 -15.99 4.48 -13.45
CA GLU A 122 -16.53 3.12 -13.36
C GLU A 122 -16.15 2.25 -14.57
N ASP A 123 -15.91 2.84 -15.74
CA ASP A 123 -15.48 2.11 -16.95
C ASP A 123 -14.06 1.54 -16.81
N TYR A 124 -13.29 1.98 -15.81
CA TYR A 124 -11.89 1.62 -15.62
C TYR A 124 -11.64 0.80 -14.35
N PHE A 125 -12.66 0.56 -13.51
CA PHE A 125 -12.50 -0.29 -12.31
C PHE A 125 -12.38 -1.77 -12.67
N GLY A 126 -11.35 -2.43 -12.16
CA GLY A 126 -11.03 -3.82 -12.48
C GLY A 126 -9.65 -3.95 -13.13
N THR A 127 -9.42 -5.10 -13.76
CA THR A 127 -8.11 -5.48 -14.30
C THR A 127 -8.04 -5.28 -15.81
N GLY A 128 -7.03 -4.55 -16.30
CA GLY A 128 -6.70 -4.47 -17.73
C GLY A 128 -7.60 -3.56 -18.59
N LEU A 129 -8.54 -2.82 -17.97
CA LEU A 129 -9.50 -1.98 -18.69
C LEU A 129 -8.87 -0.71 -19.29
N VAL A 130 -7.81 -0.18 -18.67
CA VAL A 130 -7.07 0.98 -19.21
C VAL A 130 -6.22 0.52 -20.38
N SER A 131 -5.52 -0.60 -20.26
CA SER A 131 -4.72 -1.20 -21.33
C SER A 131 -5.57 -1.53 -22.56
N ALA A 132 -6.79 -2.03 -22.38
CA ALA A 132 -7.72 -2.28 -23.49
C ALA A 132 -8.08 -1.00 -24.27
N LYS A 133 -8.11 0.16 -23.60
CA LYS A 133 -8.37 1.46 -24.23
C LYS A 133 -7.11 2.11 -24.80
N SER A 134 -5.97 1.97 -24.11
CA SER A 134 -4.70 2.60 -24.49
C SER A 134 -3.89 1.80 -25.51
N GLY A 135 -4.31 0.59 -25.86
CA GLY A 135 -3.48 -0.32 -26.66
C GLY A 135 -2.24 -0.82 -25.91
N GLY A 136 -2.27 -0.80 -24.57
CA GLY A 136 -1.14 -1.17 -23.70
C GLY A 136 -0.12 -0.05 -23.46
N GLU A 137 -0.34 1.16 -23.99
CA GLU A 137 0.55 2.29 -23.71
C GLU A 137 0.42 2.76 -22.26
N ARG A 138 1.57 3.03 -21.60
CA ARG A 138 1.59 3.63 -20.25
C ARG A 138 1.23 5.11 -20.31
N ILE A 139 0.42 5.57 -19.37
CA ILE A 139 0.07 6.99 -19.22
C ILE A 139 1.32 7.87 -19.02
N PRO A 140 1.38 9.11 -19.56
CA PRO A 140 2.53 10.00 -19.44
C PRO A 140 2.59 10.66 -18.05
N LEU A 141 2.93 9.86 -17.03
CA LEU A 141 3.00 10.26 -15.63
C LEU A 141 4.40 10.03 -15.05
N ILE A 142 4.95 11.05 -14.37
CA ILE A 142 6.07 10.91 -13.42
C ILE A 142 5.52 11.05 -12.00
N ALA A 143 5.88 10.14 -11.10
CA ALA A 143 5.44 10.17 -9.71
C ALA A 143 6.58 10.50 -8.75
N ILE A 144 6.39 11.50 -7.89
CA ILE A 144 7.31 11.88 -6.82
C ILE A 144 6.62 11.59 -5.49
N GLN A 145 7.05 10.52 -4.82
CA GLN A 145 6.52 10.09 -3.54
C GLN A 145 7.06 10.97 -2.41
N THR A 146 6.18 11.36 -1.48
CA THR A 146 6.56 12.17 -0.30
C THR A 146 6.24 11.50 1.03
N ALA A 147 5.92 10.21 1.04
CA ALA A 147 5.53 9.47 2.25
C ALA A 147 5.91 7.99 2.16
N SER A 148 6.55 7.44 3.20
CA SER A 148 6.76 5.99 3.31
C SER A 148 5.43 5.32 3.70
N SER A 149 4.70 4.78 2.72
CA SER A 149 3.35 4.24 2.90
C SER A 149 2.98 3.35 1.70
N SER A 150 1.91 3.69 0.96
CA SER A 150 1.28 2.87 -0.10
C SER A 150 2.18 2.39 -1.24
N ALA A 151 3.37 2.98 -1.42
CA ALA A 151 4.21 2.82 -2.60
C ALA A 151 3.49 3.03 -3.95
N SER A 152 2.41 3.83 -3.99
CA SER A 152 1.61 4.05 -5.21
C SER A 152 2.45 4.49 -6.43
N HIS A 153 3.53 5.24 -6.22
CA HIS A 153 4.47 5.60 -7.28
C HIS A 153 5.09 4.39 -8.03
N LEU A 154 5.07 3.17 -7.47
CA LEU A 154 5.67 2.00 -8.10
C LEU A 154 4.65 1.03 -8.72
N THR A 155 3.36 1.23 -8.48
CA THR A 155 2.37 0.16 -8.61
C THR A 155 1.38 0.37 -9.75
N LYS A 156 0.75 -0.73 -10.17
CA LYS A 156 -0.36 -0.78 -11.13
C LYS A 156 -1.73 -0.51 -10.53
N TYR A 157 -1.77 -0.01 -9.30
CA TYR A 157 -3.01 0.26 -8.59
C TYR A 157 -3.31 1.75 -8.60
N SER A 158 -4.59 2.09 -8.72
CA SER A 158 -5.13 3.39 -8.34
C SER A 158 -6.45 3.15 -7.61
N ASN A 159 -6.52 3.60 -6.36
CA ASN A 159 -7.71 3.46 -5.54
C ASN A 159 -8.53 4.75 -5.58
N VAL A 160 -9.85 4.61 -5.72
CA VAL A 160 -10.82 5.71 -5.70
C VAL A 160 -11.93 5.37 -4.73
N THR A 161 -12.25 6.30 -3.83
CA THR A 161 -13.30 6.11 -2.83
C THR A 161 -14.55 6.87 -3.23
N ASP A 162 -15.67 6.14 -3.29
CA ASP A 162 -17.00 6.72 -3.32
C ASP A 162 -17.40 7.07 -1.88
N ILE A 163 -17.37 8.37 -1.55
CA ILE A 163 -17.63 8.86 -0.19
C ILE A 163 -19.11 8.75 0.21
N MET A 164 -20.03 8.64 -0.76
CA MET A 164 -21.45 8.50 -0.48
C MET A 164 -21.81 7.08 -0.02
N THR A 165 -21.15 6.09 -0.61
CA THR A 165 -21.36 4.66 -0.30
C THR A 165 -20.29 4.10 0.65
N PHE A 166 -19.23 4.88 0.93
CA PHE A 166 -18.03 4.44 1.64
C PHE A 166 -17.46 3.14 1.04
N GLN A 167 -17.45 3.08 -0.30
CA GLN A 167 -16.89 1.97 -1.06
C GLN A 167 -15.61 2.42 -1.76
N LYS A 168 -14.56 1.63 -1.60
CA LYS A 168 -13.28 1.82 -2.29
C LYS A 168 -13.23 0.89 -3.50
N LYS A 169 -13.09 1.46 -4.68
CA LYS A 169 -12.93 0.75 -5.95
C LYS A 169 -11.54 1.00 -6.51
N LEU A 170 -11.08 0.11 -7.38
CA LEU A 170 -9.67 0.05 -7.77
C LEU A 170 -9.50 -0.24 -9.25
N ILE A 171 -8.58 0.50 -9.86
CA ILE A 171 -8.01 0.23 -11.18
C ILE A 171 -6.78 -0.66 -10.94
N ILE A 172 -6.67 -1.77 -11.68
CA ILE A 172 -5.52 -2.67 -11.67
C ILE A 172 -4.99 -2.77 -13.11
N ASP A 173 -3.97 -1.98 -13.47
CA ASP A 173 -3.52 -1.94 -14.86
C ASP A 173 -2.04 -1.53 -15.01
N GLU A 174 -1.29 -2.27 -15.82
CA GLU A 174 0.10 -1.92 -16.13
C GLU A 174 0.22 -0.58 -16.86
N ALA A 175 -0.83 -0.16 -17.59
CA ALA A 175 -0.89 1.13 -18.28
C ALA A 175 -0.88 2.33 -17.32
N ILE A 176 -1.23 2.16 -16.05
CA ILE A 176 -1.24 3.25 -15.05
C ILE A 176 0.02 3.27 -14.17
N VAL A 177 0.96 2.36 -14.39
CA VAL A 177 2.28 2.40 -13.74
C VAL A 177 3.00 3.67 -14.24
N PRO A 178 3.48 4.56 -13.34
CA PRO A 178 4.21 5.75 -13.75
C PRO A 178 5.41 5.39 -14.64
N ARG A 179 5.68 6.21 -15.65
CA ARG A 179 6.82 6.00 -16.57
C ARG A 179 8.16 6.24 -15.90
N ALA A 180 8.17 7.05 -14.85
CA ALA A 180 9.30 7.18 -13.95
C ALA A 180 8.81 7.56 -12.56
N SER A 181 9.58 7.18 -11.55
CA SER A 181 9.27 7.47 -10.16
C SER A 181 10.47 7.99 -9.40
N ILE A 182 10.21 8.80 -8.38
CA ILE A 182 11.24 9.35 -7.51
C ILE A 182 10.75 9.31 -6.07
N PHE A 183 11.60 8.83 -5.16
CA PHE A 183 11.34 8.93 -3.73
C PHE A 183 12.61 9.27 -2.96
N GLN A 184 12.72 10.53 -2.55
CA GLN A 184 13.80 10.94 -1.66
C GLN A 184 13.39 10.72 -0.20
N TYR A 185 13.99 9.74 0.47
CA TYR A 185 13.44 9.24 1.74
C TYR A 185 13.51 10.24 2.89
N ASP A 186 14.44 11.20 2.88
CA ASP A 186 14.58 12.22 3.94
C ASP A 186 13.40 13.22 3.99
N VAL A 187 12.60 13.35 2.93
CA VAL A 187 11.39 14.20 2.93
C VAL A 187 10.35 13.69 3.94
N THR A 188 10.43 12.41 4.30
CA THR A 188 9.50 11.74 5.23
C THR A 188 9.69 12.16 6.68
N LYS A 189 10.78 12.85 7.01
CA LYS A 189 10.94 13.51 8.31
C LYS A 189 9.80 14.47 8.64
N SER A 190 9.18 15.05 7.60
CA SER A 190 8.03 15.93 7.72
C SER A 190 6.69 15.23 8.00
N MET A 191 6.65 13.89 8.03
CA MET A 191 5.44 13.12 8.34
C MET A 191 5.14 13.17 9.83
N THR A 192 3.86 13.24 10.18
CA THR A 192 3.41 13.10 11.57
C THR A 192 3.72 11.68 12.09
N PRO A 193 3.80 11.48 13.41
CA PRO A 193 3.97 10.15 13.99
C PRO A 193 2.88 9.17 13.55
N ASP A 194 1.61 9.59 13.53
CA ASP A 194 0.50 8.72 13.09
C ASP A 194 0.61 8.34 11.62
N LEU A 195 0.93 9.29 10.72
CA LEU A 195 1.11 8.97 9.31
C LEU A 195 2.33 8.06 9.09
N THR A 196 3.37 8.20 9.92
CA THR A 196 4.55 7.32 9.89
C THR A 196 4.18 5.89 10.32
N LYS A 197 3.42 5.73 11.41
CA LYS A 197 2.91 4.42 11.85
C LYS A 197 2.02 3.77 10.79
N ASP A 198 0.99 4.49 10.35
CA ASP A 198 0.00 3.96 9.43
C ASP A 198 0.66 3.56 8.10
N GLY A 199 1.60 4.37 7.59
CA GLY A 199 2.32 4.08 6.36
C GLY A 199 3.29 2.89 6.47
N ALA A 200 4.06 2.82 7.56
CA ALA A 200 4.97 1.71 7.80
C ALA A 200 4.22 0.38 7.95
N LEU A 201 3.11 0.37 8.69
CA LEU A 201 2.30 -0.84 8.88
C LEU A 201 1.51 -1.24 7.63
N ASP A 202 1.17 -0.30 6.75
CA ASP A 202 0.68 -0.59 5.40
C ASP A 202 1.73 -1.36 4.60
N GLY A 203 2.99 -0.91 4.65
CA GLY A 203 4.13 -1.61 4.04
C GLY A 203 4.35 -3.04 4.57
N ILE A 204 4.18 -3.26 5.89
CA ILE A 204 4.18 -4.60 6.47
C ILE A 204 3.00 -5.42 5.93
N SER A 205 1.79 -4.83 5.88
CA SER A 205 0.59 -5.50 5.38
C SER A 205 0.77 -5.95 3.92
N HIS A 206 1.33 -5.09 3.07
CA HIS A 206 1.69 -5.43 1.69
C HIS A 206 2.63 -6.62 1.60
N CYS A 207 3.74 -6.61 2.35
CA CYS A 207 4.70 -7.70 2.37
C CYS A 207 4.06 -9.00 2.90
N TRP A 208 3.38 -8.89 4.04
CA TRP A 208 2.90 -10.05 4.80
C TRP A 208 1.76 -10.77 4.09
N GLU A 209 0.75 -10.03 3.62
CA GLU A 209 -0.37 -10.64 2.94
C GLU A 209 0.05 -11.33 1.65
N VAL A 210 0.90 -10.68 0.85
CA VAL A 210 1.38 -11.26 -0.40
C VAL A 210 2.23 -12.51 -0.13
N TRP A 211 3.06 -12.49 0.92
CA TRP A 211 3.90 -13.63 1.26
C TRP A 211 3.12 -14.81 1.82
N MET A 212 2.10 -14.56 2.66
CA MET A 212 1.14 -15.58 3.03
C MET A 212 0.46 -16.15 1.77
N GLY A 213 -0.06 -15.29 0.89
CA GLY A 213 -0.76 -15.69 -0.33
C GLY A 213 0.13 -16.36 -1.40
N ALA A 214 1.45 -16.39 -1.20
CA ALA A 214 2.40 -17.03 -2.10
C ALA A 214 2.60 -18.53 -1.83
N THR A 215 2.03 -19.08 -0.75
CA THR A 215 2.14 -20.51 -0.40
C THR A 215 1.86 -21.40 -1.62
N GLY A 216 2.79 -22.30 -1.93
CA GLY A 216 2.67 -23.26 -3.03
C GLY A 216 2.80 -22.67 -4.44
N LYS A 217 3.07 -21.37 -4.59
CA LYS A 217 3.23 -20.72 -5.91
C LYS A 217 4.70 -20.70 -6.35
N ALA A 218 4.95 -20.79 -7.66
CA ALA A 218 6.30 -20.78 -8.23
C ALA A 218 7.12 -19.52 -7.88
N ILE A 219 6.45 -18.39 -7.65
CA ILE A 219 7.06 -17.11 -7.31
C ILE A 219 7.41 -16.95 -5.82
N TYR A 220 7.14 -17.97 -4.99
CA TYR A 220 7.28 -17.94 -3.53
C TYR A 220 8.65 -17.45 -3.06
N ASN A 221 9.74 -17.97 -3.61
CA ASN A 221 11.09 -17.62 -3.16
C ASN A 221 11.40 -16.13 -3.37
N ARG A 222 10.97 -15.56 -4.50
CA ARG A 222 11.16 -14.12 -4.78
C ARG A 222 10.32 -13.27 -3.82
N ILE A 223 9.06 -13.63 -3.62
CA ILE A 223 8.17 -12.93 -2.69
C ILE A 223 8.73 -13.01 -1.26
N SER A 224 9.19 -14.19 -0.83
CA SER A 224 9.77 -14.39 0.50
C SER A 224 10.96 -13.48 0.74
N GLU A 225 11.88 -13.38 -0.21
CA GLU A 225 13.06 -12.52 -0.12
C GLU A 225 12.68 -11.04 0.00
N VAL A 226 11.74 -10.57 -0.83
CA VAL A 226 11.24 -9.19 -0.83
C VAL A 226 10.50 -8.89 0.48
N ALA A 227 9.53 -9.71 0.84
CA ALA A 227 8.66 -9.51 1.99
C ALA A 227 9.43 -9.60 3.32
N TYR A 228 10.29 -10.61 3.50
CA TYR A 228 11.13 -10.73 4.70
C TYR A 228 12.02 -9.50 4.89
N THR A 229 12.67 -9.06 3.80
CA THR A 229 13.55 -7.88 3.83
C THR A 229 12.76 -6.62 4.20
N GLY A 230 11.56 -6.44 3.62
CA GLY A 230 10.69 -5.29 3.89
C GLY A 230 10.18 -5.27 5.34
N ILE A 231 9.60 -6.37 5.81
CA ILE A 231 9.08 -6.49 7.19
C ILE A 231 10.18 -6.23 8.20
N ARG A 232 11.35 -6.87 8.03
CA ARG A 232 12.47 -6.71 8.97
C ARG A 232 12.94 -5.26 9.07
N LEU A 233 13.12 -4.57 7.94
CA LEU A 233 13.51 -3.15 7.94
C LEU A 233 12.48 -2.28 8.65
N ILE A 234 11.19 -2.52 8.44
CA ILE A 234 10.15 -1.71 9.05
C ILE A 234 10.09 -1.94 10.57
N VAL A 235 10.13 -3.19 11.02
CA VAL A 235 10.09 -3.53 12.46
C VAL A 235 11.29 -2.92 13.20
N GLU A 236 12.49 -3.00 12.62
CA GLU A 236 13.72 -2.42 13.20
C GLU A 236 13.70 -0.87 13.24
N ALA A 237 13.17 -0.24 12.18
CA ALA A 237 13.30 1.22 11.99
C ALA A 237 12.15 2.04 12.56
N LEU A 238 10.92 1.51 12.60
CA LEU A 238 9.74 2.29 12.96
C LEU A 238 9.83 2.89 14.38
N PRO A 239 10.16 2.13 15.44
CA PRO A 239 10.26 2.70 16.79
C PRO A 239 11.30 3.84 16.87
N ARG A 240 12.44 3.70 16.17
CA ARG A 240 13.47 4.73 16.09
C ARG A 240 12.96 6.01 15.42
N ALA A 241 12.29 5.88 14.27
CA ALA A 241 11.74 7.02 13.54
C ALA A 241 10.63 7.77 14.31
N LEU A 242 9.89 7.07 15.17
CA LEU A 242 8.88 7.67 16.04
C LEU A 242 9.52 8.39 17.23
N LYS A 243 10.57 7.81 17.82
CA LYS A 243 11.32 8.43 18.92
C LYS A 243 12.11 9.65 18.46
N ASN A 244 12.66 9.62 17.25
CA ASN A 244 13.40 10.72 16.64
C ASN A 244 13.03 10.85 15.15
N ALA A 245 12.20 11.84 14.84
CA ALA A 245 11.77 12.10 13.47
C ALA A 245 12.93 12.44 12.50
N GLU A 246 14.07 12.93 13.04
CA GLU A 246 15.28 13.28 12.29
C GLU A 246 16.27 12.12 12.12
N ASP A 247 15.95 10.91 12.60
CA ASP A 247 16.78 9.72 12.37
C ASP A 247 16.73 9.32 10.88
N LEU A 248 17.68 9.86 10.11
CA LEU A 248 17.76 9.67 8.66
C LEU A 248 17.94 8.21 8.27
N GLU A 249 18.66 7.41 9.06
CA GLU A 249 18.85 5.99 8.79
C GLU A 249 17.53 5.23 8.97
N ALA A 250 16.78 5.53 10.04
CA ALA A 250 15.46 4.96 10.24
C ALA A 250 14.48 5.37 9.13
N ARG A 251 14.47 6.65 8.72
CA ARG A 251 13.65 7.11 7.58
C ARG A 251 14.03 6.41 6.26
N TYR A 252 15.33 6.21 6.03
CA TYR A 252 15.83 5.50 4.86
C TYR A 252 15.38 4.03 4.86
N ALA A 253 15.49 3.35 6.00
CA ALA A 253 15.04 1.98 6.17
C ALA A 253 13.51 1.84 6.00
N LEU A 254 12.73 2.80 6.52
CA LEU A 254 11.28 2.83 6.31
C LEU A 254 10.92 3.05 4.83
N GLY A 255 11.58 3.98 4.14
CA GLY A 255 11.41 4.19 2.69
C GLY A 255 11.62 2.89 1.91
N LEU A 256 12.79 2.26 2.08
CA LEU A 256 13.10 0.96 1.48
C LEU A 256 12.06 -0.11 1.83
N GLY A 257 11.68 -0.22 3.10
CA GLY A 257 10.72 -1.22 3.56
C GLY A 257 9.35 -1.06 2.91
N THR A 258 8.84 0.17 2.83
CA THR A 258 7.54 0.44 2.19
C THR A 258 7.58 0.25 0.68
N ASP A 259 8.70 0.54 0.01
CA ASP A 259 8.85 0.30 -1.42
C ASP A 259 8.96 -1.20 -1.73
N LEU A 260 9.59 -2.00 -0.87
CA LEU A 260 9.53 -3.46 -0.96
C LEU A 260 8.11 -4.00 -0.71
N GLY A 261 7.30 -3.31 0.09
CA GLY A 261 5.85 -3.54 0.15
C GLY A 261 5.20 -3.30 -1.22
N GLY A 262 5.51 -2.18 -1.87
CA GLY A 262 5.11 -1.89 -3.26
C GLY A 262 5.55 -2.95 -4.26
N TYR A 263 6.77 -3.45 -4.13
CA TYR A 263 7.28 -4.55 -4.97
C TYR A 263 6.51 -5.86 -4.69
N SER A 264 6.22 -6.17 -3.42
CA SER A 264 5.44 -7.35 -3.05
C SER A 264 4.09 -7.35 -3.77
N ILE A 265 3.33 -6.25 -3.71
CA ILE A 265 2.01 -6.17 -4.37
C ILE A 265 2.06 -6.10 -5.91
N MET A 266 3.26 -6.01 -6.49
CA MET A 266 3.48 -6.13 -7.92
C MET A 266 3.82 -7.57 -8.33
N LEU A 267 4.36 -8.38 -7.42
CA LEU A 267 4.59 -9.81 -7.60
C LEU A 267 3.34 -10.66 -7.30
N GLY A 268 2.51 -10.22 -6.35
CA GLY A 268 1.28 -10.89 -5.95
C GLY A 268 0.20 -9.91 -5.51
N GLY A 269 -0.92 -10.41 -5.00
CA GLY A 269 -2.03 -9.56 -4.55
C GLY A 269 -2.23 -9.62 -3.04
N THR A 270 -2.65 -8.50 -2.46
CA THR A 270 -3.16 -8.43 -1.09
C THR A 270 -4.46 -9.23 -0.93
N ASN A 271 -4.82 -9.57 0.30
CA ASN A 271 -5.91 -10.47 0.66
C ASN A 271 -6.84 -9.89 1.75
N GLY A 272 -7.14 -10.66 2.80
CA GLY A 272 -8.20 -10.40 3.78
C GLY A 272 -8.10 -9.09 4.55
N PRO A 273 -6.95 -8.73 5.14
CA PRO A 273 -6.82 -7.46 5.87
C PRO A 273 -7.04 -6.24 4.96
N HIS A 274 -6.47 -6.21 3.74
CA HIS A 274 -6.80 -5.17 2.75
C HIS A 274 -8.27 -5.14 2.34
N LEU A 275 -8.89 -6.31 2.13
CA LEU A 275 -10.32 -6.40 1.81
C LEU A 275 -11.18 -5.81 2.94
N GLY A 276 -10.89 -6.17 4.19
CA GLY A 276 -11.58 -5.64 5.37
C GLY A 276 -11.40 -4.13 5.52
N SER A 277 -10.21 -3.61 5.19
CA SER A 277 -9.88 -2.18 5.32
C SER A 277 -10.84 -1.25 4.55
N PHE A 278 -11.42 -1.71 3.45
CA PHE A 278 -12.34 -0.93 2.63
C PHE A 278 -13.63 -0.58 3.37
N SER A 279 -13.99 -1.40 4.37
CA SER A 279 -15.20 -1.20 5.16
C SER A 279 -15.00 -0.27 6.35
N LEU A 280 -13.76 0.18 6.61
CA LEU A 280 -13.38 0.99 7.77
C LEU A 280 -12.98 2.44 7.38
N VAL A 281 -13.22 2.84 6.12
CA VAL A 281 -12.79 4.13 5.56
C VAL A 281 -13.41 5.36 6.24
N ASP A 282 -14.53 5.19 6.95
CA ASP A 282 -15.23 6.24 7.70
C ASP A 282 -14.64 6.50 9.09
N ILE A 283 -13.88 5.56 9.64
CA ILE A 283 -13.29 5.66 10.98
C ILE A 283 -11.76 5.55 11.01
N LEU A 284 -11.13 5.04 9.95
CA LEU A 284 -9.69 4.78 9.92
C LEU A 284 -8.99 5.17 8.60
N PRO A 285 -7.73 5.61 8.67
CA PRO A 285 -6.82 5.56 7.53
C PRO A 285 -6.58 4.12 7.05
N HIS A 286 -6.33 3.95 5.74
CA HIS A 286 -6.17 2.63 5.11
C HIS A 286 -5.11 1.75 5.77
N GLY A 287 -3.88 2.25 5.94
CA GLY A 287 -2.79 1.48 6.53
C GLY A 287 -3.10 1.02 7.95
N ARG A 288 -3.81 1.85 8.73
CA ARG A 288 -4.28 1.48 10.07
C ARG A 288 -5.27 0.33 10.03
N ALA A 289 -6.24 0.42 9.13
CA ALA A 289 -7.28 -0.59 8.96
C ALA A 289 -6.71 -1.95 8.48
N CYS A 290 -5.72 -1.95 7.58
CA CYS A 290 -5.03 -3.17 7.15
C CYS A 290 -4.26 -3.81 8.32
N ALA A 291 -3.47 -3.01 9.04
CA ALA A 291 -2.55 -3.49 10.07
C ALA A 291 -3.25 -4.20 11.24
N ILE A 292 -4.37 -3.64 11.73
CA ILE A 292 -5.14 -4.20 12.86
C ILE A 292 -5.62 -5.62 12.56
N LEU A 293 -5.91 -5.93 11.29
CA LEU A 293 -6.46 -7.22 10.90
C LEU A 293 -5.37 -8.31 10.72
N ASN A 294 -4.10 -7.94 10.48
CA ASN A 294 -3.01 -8.89 10.20
C ASN A 294 -2.80 -9.99 11.26
N PRO A 295 -2.78 -9.70 12.59
CA PRO A 295 -2.57 -10.73 13.60
C PRO A 295 -3.64 -11.84 13.52
N TYR A 296 -4.89 -11.47 13.26
CA TYR A 296 -6.02 -12.41 13.23
C TYR A 296 -6.02 -13.27 11.97
N TYR A 297 -5.72 -12.69 10.81
CA TYR A 297 -5.55 -13.47 9.57
C TYR A 297 -4.32 -14.37 9.61
N THR A 298 -3.27 -13.98 10.34
CA THR A 298 -2.10 -14.84 10.60
C THR A 298 -2.48 -16.13 11.32
N VAL A 299 -3.34 -16.04 12.34
CA VAL A 299 -3.84 -17.23 13.05
C VAL A 299 -4.77 -18.06 12.18
N LEU A 300 -5.68 -17.42 11.42
CA LEU A 300 -6.60 -18.12 10.52
C LEU A 300 -5.87 -19.03 9.52
N PHE A 301 -4.77 -18.54 8.95
CA PHE A 301 -4.01 -19.29 7.94
C PHE A 301 -2.89 -20.16 8.51
N SER A 302 -2.77 -20.29 9.84
CA SER A 302 -1.69 -20.98 10.55
C SER A 302 -1.20 -22.26 9.87
N HIS A 303 -2.10 -23.17 9.46
CA HIS A 303 -1.74 -24.43 8.82
C HIS A 303 -1.02 -24.31 7.47
N ALA A 304 -1.23 -23.23 6.72
CA ALA A 304 -0.71 -23.05 5.36
C ALA A 304 0.57 -22.21 5.28
N ILE A 305 1.01 -21.60 6.39
CA ILE A 305 2.08 -20.58 6.37
C ILE A 305 3.22 -20.87 7.37
N GLN A 306 3.46 -22.14 7.71
CA GLN A 306 4.41 -22.52 8.77
C GLN A 306 5.84 -22.00 8.54
N ASP A 307 6.34 -22.05 7.30
CA ASP A 307 7.68 -21.54 6.99
C ASP A 307 7.76 -20.03 7.14
N GLN A 308 6.74 -19.31 6.64
CA GLN A 308 6.63 -17.86 6.80
C GLN A 308 6.55 -17.46 8.27
N LEU A 309 5.79 -18.20 9.08
CA LEU A 309 5.67 -17.96 10.52
C LEU A 309 7.03 -18.10 11.22
N LYS A 310 7.83 -19.12 10.91
CA LYS A 310 9.17 -19.29 11.48
C LYS A 310 10.09 -18.11 11.13
N SER A 311 10.05 -17.65 9.88
CA SER A 311 10.84 -16.50 9.44
C SER A 311 10.39 -15.19 10.12
N VAL A 312 9.09 -14.93 10.19
CA VAL A 312 8.58 -13.70 10.81
C VAL A 312 8.70 -13.72 12.33
N ALA A 313 8.55 -14.87 12.98
CA ALA A 313 8.82 -15.05 14.41
C ALA A 313 10.24 -14.61 14.76
N ARG A 314 11.24 -14.97 13.93
CA ARG A 314 12.63 -14.53 14.10
C ARG A 314 12.77 -13.00 14.12
N ILE A 315 12.08 -12.29 13.23
CA ILE A 315 12.09 -10.80 13.22
C ILE A 315 11.60 -10.24 14.56
N TYR A 316 10.50 -10.79 15.10
CA TYR A 316 9.95 -10.33 16.37
C TYR A 316 10.81 -10.73 17.57
N VAL A 317 11.48 -11.89 17.54
CA VAL A 317 12.45 -12.31 18.58
C VAL A 317 13.65 -11.37 18.60
N ASP A 318 14.25 -11.12 17.44
CA ASP A 318 15.47 -10.31 17.33
C ASP A 318 15.27 -8.85 17.78
N ASN A 319 14.02 -8.38 17.80
CA ASN A 319 13.62 -7.05 18.25
C ASN A 319 12.94 -7.03 19.63
N GLY A 320 12.90 -8.16 20.35
CA GLY A 320 12.38 -8.23 21.72
C GLY A 320 10.85 -8.21 21.84
N TYR A 321 10.12 -8.42 20.76
CA TYR A 321 8.66 -8.47 20.74
C TYR A 321 8.10 -9.88 20.97
N LEU A 322 8.94 -10.90 20.84
CA LEU A 322 8.61 -12.30 21.06
C LEU A 322 9.74 -13.02 21.81
N ASP A 323 9.39 -13.91 22.74
CA ASP A 323 10.39 -14.71 23.48
C ASP A 323 10.96 -15.83 22.60
N GLU A 324 12.28 -16.05 22.64
CA GLU A 324 12.95 -17.04 21.79
C GLU A 324 12.46 -18.48 22.02
N SER A 325 11.96 -18.82 23.23
CA SER A 325 11.37 -20.13 23.49
C SER A 325 10.15 -20.43 22.61
N LYS A 326 9.45 -19.40 22.13
CA LYS A 326 8.27 -19.53 21.26
C LYS A 326 8.62 -20.02 19.85
N MET A 327 9.88 -19.91 19.42
CA MET A 327 10.35 -20.43 18.13
C MET A 327 10.24 -21.95 18.01
N LYS A 328 10.11 -22.66 19.12
CA LYS A 328 9.93 -24.13 19.16
C LYS A 328 8.47 -24.56 18.94
N LEU A 329 7.52 -23.61 18.94
CA LEU A 329 6.11 -23.90 18.70
C LEU A 329 5.89 -24.20 17.22
N GLU A 330 4.80 -24.91 16.94
CA GLU A 330 4.37 -25.24 15.58
C GLU A 330 2.85 -25.09 15.44
N GLY A 331 2.38 -25.11 14.19
CA GLY A 331 0.97 -25.05 13.85
C GLY A 331 0.32 -23.75 14.32
N ARG A 332 -0.89 -23.88 14.88
CA ARG A 332 -1.67 -22.77 15.43
C ARG A 332 -0.97 -22.04 16.57
N LYS A 333 -0.29 -22.78 17.46
CA LYS A 333 0.41 -22.19 18.62
C LYS A 333 1.53 -21.23 18.19
N LEU A 334 2.26 -21.56 17.12
CA LEU A 334 3.25 -20.66 16.55
C LEU A 334 2.60 -19.42 15.94
N ALA A 335 1.47 -19.58 15.24
CA ALA A 335 0.77 -18.45 14.65
C ALA A 335 0.21 -17.48 15.70
N GLU A 336 -0.36 -18.00 16.79
CA GLU A 336 -0.81 -17.20 17.94
C GLU A 336 0.38 -16.45 18.58
N ALA A 337 1.52 -17.12 18.77
CA ALA A 337 2.72 -16.47 19.30
C ALA A 337 3.27 -15.37 18.37
N VAL A 338 3.25 -15.58 17.05
CA VAL A 338 3.62 -14.54 16.07
C VAL A 338 2.64 -13.37 16.10
N ALA A 339 1.34 -13.65 16.19
CA ALA A 339 0.30 -12.63 16.31
C ALA A 339 0.44 -11.82 17.61
N GLU A 340 0.81 -12.45 18.73
CA GLU A 340 1.20 -11.78 19.97
C GLU A 340 2.43 -10.87 19.76
N GLY A 341 3.45 -11.33 19.02
CA GLY A 341 4.62 -10.52 18.66
C GLY A 341 4.26 -9.29 17.83
N MET A 342 3.35 -9.43 16.87
CA MET A 342 2.79 -8.30 16.11
C MET A 342 2.08 -7.30 17.02
N ILE A 343 1.26 -7.79 17.96
CA ILE A 343 0.51 -6.95 18.91
C ILE A 343 1.45 -6.25 19.90
N ASN A 344 2.51 -6.93 20.37
CA ASN A 344 3.53 -6.31 21.23
C ASN A 344 4.27 -5.19 20.49
N PHE A 345 4.60 -5.41 19.22
CA PHE A 345 5.14 -4.35 18.37
C PHE A 345 4.16 -3.17 18.21
N PHE A 346 2.86 -3.44 18.01
CA PHE A 346 1.84 -2.37 17.97
C PHE A 346 1.77 -1.57 19.26
N ARG A 347 1.81 -2.24 20.42
CA ARG A 347 1.81 -1.58 21.74
C ARG A 347 3.04 -0.69 21.95
N GLU A 348 4.23 -1.16 21.57
CA GLU A 348 5.48 -0.39 21.67
C GLU A 348 5.39 0.95 20.92
N ILE A 349 4.76 0.94 19.75
CA ILE A 349 4.62 2.15 18.91
C ILE A 349 3.34 2.94 19.20
N GLY A 350 2.55 2.58 20.23
CA GLY A 350 1.28 3.24 20.54
C GLY A 350 0.25 3.11 19.41
N PHE A 351 0.07 1.89 18.90
CA PHE A 351 -0.87 1.52 17.84
C PHE A 351 -1.92 0.52 18.39
N PRO A 352 -3.20 0.66 17.99
CA PRO A 352 -4.27 -0.22 18.48
C PRO A 352 -4.13 -1.66 17.97
N ALA A 353 -4.59 -2.62 18.76
CA ALA A 353 -4.53 -4.04 18.47
C ALA A 353 -5.89 -4.66 18.09
N THR A 354 -7.00 -3.98 18.36
CA THR A 354 -8.36 -4.49 18.10
C THR A 354 -9.22 -3.49 17.33
N LEU A 355 -10.25 -3.99 16.63
CA LEU A 355 -11.25 -3.12 16.00
C LEU A 355 -12.08 -2.36 17.04
N LYS A 356 -12.25 -2.91 18.25
CA LYS A 356 -12.98 -2.23 19.34
C LYS A 356 -12.24 -1.00 19.85
N GLU A 357 -10.91 -1.05 19.96
CA GLU A 357 -10.09 0.09 20.39
C GLU A 357 -10.17 1.31 19.45
N VAL A 358 -10.51 1.08 18.18
CA VAL A 358 -10.64 2.12 17.15
C VAL A 358 -12.09 2.54 16.88
N GLY A 359 -13.02 2.11 17.73
CA GLY A 359 -14.43 2.52 17.63
C GLY A 359 -15.21 1.83 16.52
N ALA A 360 -14.71 0.71 15.97
CA ALA A 360 -15.53 -0.11 15.08
C ALA A 360 -16.76 -0.64 15.84
N THR A 361 -17.79 -1.01 15.08
CA THR A 361 -19.07 -1.52 15.59
C THR A 361 -19.42 -2.80 14.86
N GLU A 362 -20.43 -3.53 15.33
CA GLU A 362 -20.96 -4.71 14.65
C GLU A 362 -21.34 -4.42 13.19
N ARG A 363 -21.88 -3.22 12.91
CA ARG A 363 -22.16 -2.75 11.55
C ARG A 363 -20.93 -2.79 10.63
N HIS A 364 -19.75 -2.46 11.16
CA HIS A 364 -18.51 -2.52 10.38
C HIS A 364 -18.09 -3.96 10.10
N ILE A 365 -18.31 -4.87 11.06
CA ILE A 365 -18.08 -6.31 10.87
C ILE A 365 -19.02 -6.84 9.77
N GLU A 366 -20.31 -6.54 9.85
CA GLU A 366 -21.29 -6.92 8.82
C GLU A 366 -20.92 -6.36 7.45
N LYS A 367 -20.47 -5.10 7.39
CA LYS A 367 -20.00 -4.48 6.14
C LYS A 367 -18.80 -5.22 5.55
N MET A 368 -17.81 -5.62 6.37
CA MET A 368 -16.67 -6.44 5.92
C MET A 368 -17.09 -7.82 5.42
N VAL A 369 -18.01 -8.49 6.13
CA VAL A 369 -18.57 -9.79 5.72
C VAL A 369 -19.31 -9.67 4.38
N ASN A 370 -20.12 -8.63 4.20
CA ASN A 370 -20.84 -8.39 2.96
C ASN A 370 -19.89 -8.04 1.81
N ALA A 371 -18.85 -7.24 2.06
CA ALA A 371 -17.81 -6.96 1.08
C ALA A 371 -17.06 -8.23 0.65
N ALA A 372 -16.80 -9.15 1.59
CA ALA A 372 -16.21 -10.45 1.28
C ALA A 372 -17.15 -11.38 0.50
N LYS A 373 -18.44 -11.07 0.37
CA LYS A 373 -19.38 -11.80 -0.50
C LYS A 373 -19.57 -11.13 -1.86
N ASP A 374 -19.01 -9.94 -2.07
CA ASP A 374 -19.12 -9.21 -3.33
C ASP A 374 -18.26 -9.88 -4.44
N PRO A 375 -18.87 -10.31 -5.56
CA PRO A 375 -18.13 -10.90 -6.68
C PRO A 375 -17.02 -10.00 -7.25
N GLN A 376 -17.14 -8.67 -7.14
CA GLN A 376 -16.10 -7.74 -7.62
C GLN A 376 -14.82 -7.82 -6.80
N LEU A 377 -14.90 -8.33 -5.57
CA LEU A 377 -13.78 -8.45 -4.63
C LEU A 377 -13.24 -9.88 -4.52
N LYS A 378 -13.74 -10.80 -5.36
CA LYS A 378 -13.37 -12.22 -5.37
C LYS A 378 -11.87 -12.46 -5.45
N SER A 379 -11.14 -11.64 -6.22
CA SER A 379 -9.69 -11.77 -6.36
C SER A 379 -8.93 -11.68 -5.02
N LYS A 380 -9.43 -10.91 -4.04
CA LYS A 380 -8.83 -10.82 -2.70
C LYS A 380 -8.98 -12.13 -1.90
N LEU A 381 -10.10 -12.83 -2.08
CA LEU A 381 -10.34 -14.12 -1.46
C LEU A 381 -9.50 -15.23 -2.10
N GLU A 382 -9.33 -15.16 -3.43
CA GLU A 382 -8.49 -16.09 -4.21
C GLU A 382 -6.99 -15.91 -3.92
N ASN A 383 -6.58 -14.71 -3.49
CA ASN A 383 -5.20 -14.42 -3.08
C ASN A 383 -4.84 -14.95 -1.68
N MET A 384 -5.80 -15.45 -0.90
CA MET A 384 -5.54 -16.00 0.43
C MET A 384 -4.72 -17.31 0.33
N PRO A 385 -3.93 -17.66 1.36
CA PRO A 385 -3.12 -18.89 1.38
C PRO A 385 -3.97 -20.14 1.15
N ILE A 386 -5.16 -20.14 1.73
CA ILE A 386 -6.24 -21.09 1.45
C ILE A 386 -7.36 -20.24 0.82
N PRO A 387 -7.64 -20.40 -0.48
CA PRO A 387 -8.66 -19.62 -1.16
C PRO A 387 -10.03 -19.74 -0.49
N ILE A 388 -10.65 -18.58 -0.21
CA ILE A 388 -11.97 -18.51 0.44
C ILE A 388 -13.05 -18.45 -0.63
N ARG A 389 -14.04 -19.35 -0.57
CA ARG A 389 -15.15 -19.40 -1.53
C ARG A 389 -16.44 -18.91 -0.90
N ALA A 390 -16.92 -17.74 -1.33
CA ALA A 390 -18.16 -17.16 -0.82
C ALA A 390 -19.36 -18.10 -1.05
N GLU A 391 -19.40 -18.78 -2.18
CA GLU A 391 -20.46 -19.70 -2.59
C GLU A 391 -20.48 -20.99 -1.76
N ALA A 392 -19.34 -21.35 -1.14
CA ALA A 392 -19.23 -22.49 -0.25
C ALA A 392 -19.56 -22.15 1.22
N GLY A 393 -19.96 -20.90 1.51
CA GLY A 393 -20.19 -20.42 2.86
C GLY A 393 -18.90 -20.18 3.67
N ASP A 394 -17.72 -20.15 3.02
CA ASP A 394 -16.44 -19.98 3.70
C ASP A 394 -16.33 -18.59 4.35
N VAL A 395 -16.99 -17.57 3.81
CA VAL A 395 -16.99 -16.22 4.40
C VAL A 395 -17.64 -16.23 5.79
N ASP A 396 -18.84 -16.84 5.93
CA ASP A 396 -19.52 -16.92 7.22
C ASP A 396 -18.82 -17.88 8.18
N ARG A 397 -18.21 -18.94 7.65
CA ARG A 397 -17.54 -19.98 8.45
C ARG A 397 -16.14 -19.58 8.93
N LEU A 398 -15.40 -18.81 8.13
CA LEU A 398 -13.98 -18.51 8.36
C LEU A 398 -13.74 -17.01 8.58
N ILE A 399 -14.24 -16.15 7.70
CA ILE A 399 -13.96 -14.70 7.77
C ILE A 399 -14.71 -14.03 8.90
N LYS A 400 -16.02 -14.28 9.04
CA LYS A 400 -16.84 -13.63 10.08
C LYS A 400 -16.30 -13.88 11.50
N PRO A 401 -16.01 -15.12 11.94
CA PRO A 401 -15.48 -15.34 13.28
C PRO A 401 -14.05 -14.78 13.45
N THR A 402 -13.24 -14.73 12.39
CA THR A 402 -11.94 -14.04 12.42
C THR A 402 -12.08 -12.52 12.60
N LEU A 403 -13.11 -11.90 12.03
CA LEU A 403 -13.40 -10.47 12.25
C LEU A 403 -13.95 -10.23 13.67
N GLU A 404 -14.75 -11.15 14.20
CA GLU A 404 -15.19 -11.12 15.59
C GLU A 404 -14.00 -11.26 16.55
N ALA A 405 -13.04 -12.14 16.25
CA ALA A 405 -11.75 -12.21 16.95
C ALA A 405 -11.00 -10.88 16.86
N ALA A 406 -10.94 -10.25 15.69
CA ALA A 406 -10.30 -8.95 15.50
C ALA A 406 -10.99 -7.82 16.29
N TYR A 407 -12.28 -7.96 16.53
CA TYR A 407 -13.06 -7.04 17.34
C TYR A 407 -12.78 -7.21 18.84
N THR A 408 -12.77 -8.44 19.34
CA THR A 408 -12.62 -8.72 20.77
C THR A 408 -11.18 -8.82 21.24
N GLY A 409 -10.24 -9.16 20.34
CA GLY A 409 -8.89 -9.57 20.66
C GLY A 409 -8.77 -11.07 21.02
N ASP A 410 -9.83 -11.86 20.90
CA ASP A 410 -9.84 -13.27 21.31
C ASP A 410 -9.57 -14.22 20.13
N PHE A 411 -8.35 -14.77 20.07
CA PHE A 411 -7.97 -15.74 19.05
C PHE A 411 -8.76 -17.05 19.10
N ASN A 412 -9.44 -17.39 20.21
CA ASN A 412 -10.23 -18.63 20.30
C ASN A 412 -11.45 -18.61 19.37
N LEU A 413 -11.92 -17.43 18.99
CA LEU A 413 -13.01 -17.28 18.01
C LEU A 413 -12.57 -17.64 16.58
N ILE A 414 -11.26 -17.71 16.32
CA ILE A 414 -10.72 -17.99 15.00
C ILE A 414 -10.86 -19.49 14.69
N PRO A 415 -11.55 -19.87 13.62
CA PRO A 415 -11.75 -21.26 13.24
C PRO A 415 -10.50 -21.82 12.57
N SER A 416 -10.31 -23.14 12.64
CA SER A 416 -9.30 -23.81 11.83
C SER A 416 -9.91 -24.23 10.48
N PRO A 417 -9.39 -23.76 9.34
CA PRO A 417 -9.84 -24.24 8.04
C PRO A 417 -9.55 -25.74 7.92
N LYS A 418 -10.58 -26.53 7.58
CA LYS A 418 -10.40 -27.93 7.16
C LYS A 418 -9.74 -27.90 5.77
N LEU A 419 -8.63 -28.63 5.63
CA LEU A 419 -7.89 -28.79 4.38
C LEU A 419 -8.72 -29.50 3.31
#